data_AF-A0A397M7R0-F1
#
_entry.id   AF-A0A397M7R0-F1
#
_cell.length_a   1.000
_cell.length_b   1.000
_cell.length_c   1.000
_cell.angle_alpha   90.00
_cell.angle_beta   90.00
_cell.angle_gamma   90.00
#
_symmetry.space_group_name_H-M   'P 1'
#
loop_
_entity.id
_entity.type
_entity.pdbx_description
1 polymer ?
#
loop_
_entity_poly.entity_id
_entity_poly.type
_entity_poly.pdbx_seq_one_letter_code
_entity_poly.pdbx_strand_id
1 'polypeptide(L)'
;MSCDLLPTDVPGPHYQGDVRDVLDYPWDLMIAHPPCTHLSVSGARHFEAKRMDGRQQSAVSFFMMLAKADIPMIAIENPVCIMSSMWRQPDQVIQPWQFGHGETKATALWLKGLPRLTPTNIVEGREDRIHRMAPGPDRWKERSKTYPGIAAAMADQWGSILHLRRMSA
;
A
#
# COMPACT_ATOMS: atom_id res chain seq x y z
N MET A 1 -12.56 4.80 -8.08
CA MET A 1 -12.80 5.82 -7.05
C MET A 1 -11.65 5.75 -6.06
N SER A 2 -11.06 6.87 -5.65
CA SER A 2 -10.14 6.91 -4.49
C SER A 2 -10.91 7.23 -3.21
N CYS A 3 -10.37 6.81 -2.07
CA CYS A 3 -10.95 7.06 -0.75
C CYS A 3 -9.84 7.50 0.20
N ASP A 4 -9.85 8.76 0.62
CA ASP A 4 -8.80 9.33 1.47
C ASP A 4 -9.41 10.16 2.61
N LEU A 5 -8.72 10.23 3.75
CA LEU A 5 -9.13 11.11 4.86
C LEU A 5 -8.86 12.59 4.57
N LEU A 6 -7.90 12.86 3.68
CA LEU A 6 -7.50 14.20 3.28
C LEU A 6 -8.05 14.52 1.89
N PRO A 7 -8.25 15.81 1.56
CA PRO A 7 -8.64 16.20 0.21
C PRO A 7 -7.70 15.64 -0.85
N THR A 8 -8.26 15.17 -1.96
CA THR A 8 -7.47 14.69 -3.09
C THR A 8 -6.74 15.81 -3.81
N ASP A 9 -5.51 15.54 -4.21
CA ASP A 9 -4.70 16.44 -5.05
C ASP A 9 -4.93 16.17 -6.56
N VAL A 10 -5.78 15.19 -6.93
CA VAL A 10 -6.00 14.76 -8.34
C VAL A 10 -7.48 14.73 -8.74
N PRO A 11 -7.83 15.10 -9.98
CA PRO A 11 -9.20 14.98 -10.48
C PRO A 11 -9.66 13.51 -10.60
N GLY A 12 -10.96 13.26 -10.38
CA GLY A 12 -11.59 11.96 -10.58
C GLY A 12 -12.63 11.62 -9.50
N PRO A 13 -13.29 10.45 -9.60
CA PRO A 13 -14.21 10.00 -8.56
C PRO A 13 -13.47 9.79 -7.24
N HIS A 14 -13.86 10.55 -6.22
CA HIS A 14 -13.18 10.59 -4.92
C HIS A 14 -14.21 10.63 -3.79
N TYR A 15 -13.98 9.85 -2.75
CA TYR A 15 -14.70 9.92 -1.48
C TYR A 15 -13.74 10.40 -0.40
N GLN A 16 -14.05 11.53 0.23
CA GLN A 16 -13.28 12.04 1.36
C GLN A 16 -13.93 11.55 2.66
N GLY A 17 -13.33 10.57 3.32
CA GLY A 17 -13.90 9.96 4.52
C GLY A 17 -13.25 8.64 4.91
N ASP A 18 -13.92 7.90 5.78
CA ASP A 18 -13.41 6.60 6.21
C ASP A 18 -13.72 5.54 5.16
N VAL A 19 -12.74 4.69 4.84
CA VAL A 19 -12.93 3.59 3.88
C VAL A 19 -14.06 2.65 4.30
N ARG A 20 -14.32 2.51 5.60
CA ARG A 20 -15.42 1.70 6.14
C ARG A 20 -16.79 2.13 5.65
N ASP A 21 -16.95 3.39 5.24
CA ASP A 21 -18.21 3.90 4.70
C ASP A 21 -18.51 3.34 3.30
N VAL A 22 -17.49 2.84 2.60
CA VAL A 22 -17.59 2.41 1.20
C VAL A 22 -17.14 0.98 0.96
N LEU A 23 -16.63 0.25 1.97
CA LEU A 23 -16.08 -1.10 1.81
C LEU A 23 -17.09 -2.13 1.26
N ASP A 24 -18.37 -1.97 1.60
CA ASP A 24 -19.45 -2.90 1.20
C ASP A 24 -20.02 -2.61 -0.19
N TYR A 25 -19.52 -1.59 -0.89
CA TYR A 25 -19.86 -1.36 -2.30
C TYR A 25 -19.27 -2.50 -3.17
N PRO A 26 -19.89 -2.88 -4.30
CA PRO A 26 -19.43 -3.98 -5.15
C PRO A 26 -18.14 -3.63 -5.91
N TRP A 27 -17.03 -3.50 -5.18
CA TRP A 27 -15.71 -3.26 -5.74
C TRP A 27 -15.17 -4.53 -6.37
N ASP A 28 -14.66 -4.42 -7.59
CA ASP A 28 -13.92 -5.52 -8.22
C ASP A 28 -12.47 -5.63 -7.68
N LEU A 29 -11.88 -4.48 -7.32
CA LEU A 29 -10.48 -4.33 -6.93
C LEU A 29 -10.31 -3.24 -5.86
N MET A 30 -9.56 -3.56 -4.81
CA MET A 30 -9.05 -2.60 -3.83
C MET A 30 -7.52 -2.58 -3.83
N ILE A 31 -6.94 -1.38 -3.94
CA ILE A 31 -5.53 -1.12 -3.66
C ILE A 31 -5.48 -0.24 -2.41
N ALA A 32 -4.98 -0.79 -1.30
CA ALA A 32 -5.05 -0.15 0.01
C ALA A 32 -3.66 0.19 0.55
N HIS A 33 -3.56 1.36 1.16
CA HIS A 33 -2.34 1.91 1.76
C HIS A 33 -2.57 2.20 3.26
N PRO A 34 -2.84 1.18 4.11
CA PRO A 34 -3.19 1.40 5.50
C PRO A 34 -2.06 2.08 6.29
N PRO A 35 -2.38 2.89 7.33
CA PRO A 35 -1.38 3.56 8.14
C PRO A 35 -0.29 2.62 8.67
N CYS A 36 0.96 2.89 8.34
CA CYS A 36 2.10 2.03 8.69
C CYS A 36 2.78 2.40 10.03
N THR A 37 2.41 3.53 10.66
CA THR A 37 3.07 4.11 11.84
C THR A 37 3.23 3.13 13.00
N HIS A 38 2.28 2.24 13.21
CA HIS A 38 2.29 1.27 14.30
C HIS A 38 2.75 -0.13 13.88
N LEU A 39 2.97 -0.35 12.59
CA LEU A 39 3.29 -1.66 12.00
C LEU A 39 4.74 -1.74 11.48
N SER A 40 5.26 -0.66 10.89
CA SER A 40 6.55 -0.64 10.17
C SER A 40 7.75 -0.86 11.10
N VAL A 41 8.67 -1.74 10.69
CA VAL A 41 9.86 -2.11 11.48
C VAL A 41 10.85 -0.97 11.66
N SER A 42 10.80 0.05 10.81
CA SER A 42 11.57 1.29 11.00
C SER A 42 11.23 2.02 12.31
N GLY A 43 10.07 1.73 12.91
CA GLY A 43 9.64 2.24 14.21
C GLY A 43 9.79 1.25 15.37
N ALA A 44 10.57 0.16 15.19
CA ALA A 44 10.62 -0.97 16.12
C ALA A 44 10.97 -0.61 17.57
N ARG A 45 11.85 0.38 17.77
CA ARG A 45 12.23 0.87 19.11
C ARG A 45 11.04 1.32 19.98
N HIS A 46 9.91 1.64 19.35
CA HIS A 46 8.68 2.11 20.02
C HIS A 46 7.61 1.03 20.14
N PHE A 47 7.88 -0.20 19.71
CA PHE A 47 6.86 -1.26 19.64
C PHE A 47 6.37 -1.69 21.03
N GLU A 48 7.24 -1.71 22.04
CA GLU A 48 6.82 -2.09 23.39
C GLU A 48 5.69 -1.20 23.90
N ALA A 49 5.90 0.12 23.92
CA ALA A 49 4.87 1.08 24.31
C ALA A 49 3.59 0.94 23.45
N LYS A 50 3.74 0.81 22.12
CA LYS A 50 2.61 0.68 21.19
C LYS A 50 1.79 -0.61 21.39
N ARG A 51 2.42 -1.68 21.88
CA ARG A 51 1.72 -2.93 22.24
C ARG A 51 0.99 -2.78 23.57
N MET A 52 1.62 -2.12 24.53
CA MET A 52 1.06 -1.93 25.88
C MET A 52 -0.19 -1.04 25.88
N ASP A 53 -0.23 -0.02 25.03
CA ASP A 53 -1.39 0.88 24.93
C ASP A 53 -2.37 0.52 23.80
N GLY A 54 -2.20 -0.62 23.15
CA GLY A 54 -3.20 -1.17 22.20
C GLY A 54 -3.15 -0.62 20.78
N ARG A 55 -2.38 0.45 20.50
CA ARG A 55 -2.41 1.10 19.17
C ARG A 55 -1.83 0.21 18.06
N GLN A 56 -0.91 -0.70 18.40
CA GLN A 56 -0.41 -1.68 17.44
C GLN A 56 -1.49 -2.71 17.07
N GLN A 57 -2.24 -3.20 18.06
CA GLN A 57 -3.33 -4.15 17.86
C GLN A 57 -4.47 -3.53 17.05
N SER A 58 -4.80 -2.26 17.32
CA SER A 58 -5.76 -1.51 16.49
C SER A 58 -5.31 -1.41 15.03
N ALA A 59 -4.02 -1.14 14.77
CA ALA A 59 -3.49 -1.06 13.41
C ALA A 59 -3.48 -2.42 12.71
N VAL A 60 -3.15 -3.50 13.43
CA VAL A 60 -3.26 -4.88 12.93
C VAL A 60 -4.71 -5.21 12.58
N SER A 61 -5.65 -4.87 13.44
CA SER A 61 -7.09 -5.09 13.20
C SER A 61 -7.56 -4.36 11.94
N PHE A 62 -7.17 -3.10 11.76
CA PHE A 62 -7.51 -2.32 10.57
C PHE A 62 -6.90 -2.90 9.29
N PHE A 63 -5.62 -3.32 9.34
CA PHE A 63 -4.97 -4.02 8.24
C PHE A 63 -5.74 -5.31 7.88
N MET A 64 -6.10 -6.11 8.87
CA MET A 64 -6.81 -7.38 8.67
C MET A 64 -8.23 -7.19 8.17
N MET A 65 -8.91 -6.12 8.57
CA MET A 65 -10.22 -5.74 8.04
C MET A 65 -10.15 -5.52 6.52
N LEU A 66 -9.16 -4.75 6.05
CA LEU A 66 -8.93 -4.56 4.62
C LEU A 66 -8.55 -5.88 3.93
N ALA A 67 -7.68 -6.68 4.55
CA ALA A 67 -7.22 -7.94 3.96
C ALA A 67 -8.34 -8.97 3.77
N LYS A 68 -9.36 -8.89 4.62
CA LYS A 68 -10.51 -9.81 4.66
C LYS A 68 -11.79 -9.22 4.07
N ALA A 69 -11.73 -8.00 3.52
CA ALA A 69 -12.89 -7.40 2.86
C ALA A 69 -13.43 -8.33 1.76
N ASP A 70 -14.75 -8.30 1.55
CA ASP A 70 -15.42 -9.09 0.53
C ASP A 70 -15.27 -8.47 -0.88
N ILE A 71 -14.01 -8.24 -1.24
CA ILE A 71 -13.58 -7.70 -2.52
C ILE A 71 -12.79 -8.81 -3.23
N PRO A 72 -13.12 -9.17 -4.48
CA PRO A 72 -12.50 -10.30 -5.17
C PRO A 72 -10.98 -10.15 -5.35
N MET A 73 -10.52 -8.91 -5.56
CA MET A 73 -9.12 -8.60 -5.76
C MET A 73 -8.64 -7.52 -4.79
N ILE A 74 -7.57 -7.80 -4.06
CA ILE A 74 -7.02 -6.88 -3.07
C ILE A 74 -5.51 -6.84 -3.19
N ALA A 75 -4.94 -5.65 -3.23
CA ALA A 75 -3.54 -5.39 -2.96
C ALA A 75 -3.42 -4.48 -1.74
N ILE A 76 -2.79 -4.97 -0.66
CA ILE A 76 -2.38 -4.12 0.45
C ILE A 76 -0.90 -3.81 0.29
N GLU A 77 -0.59 -2.52 0.21
CA GLU A 77 0.76 -2.01 0.16
C GLU A 77 1.19 -1.48 1.53
N ASN A 78 2.38 -1.87 1.97
CA ASN A 78 2.99 -1.32 3.18
C ASN A 78 4.52 -1.41 3.11
N PRO A 79 5.25 -0.57 3.86
CA PRO A 79 6.65 -0.87 4.20
C PRO A 79 6.78 -2.24 4.88
N VAL A 80 8.03 -2.74 4.96
CA VAL A 80 8.34 -3.93 5.77
C VAL A 80 7.84 -3.74 7.20
N CYS A 81 6.96 -4.64 7.66
CA CYS A 81 6.20 -4.45 8.89
C CYS A 81 5.95 -5.78 9.62
N ILE A 82 5.40 -5.69 10.83
CA ILE A 82 5.12 -6.84 11.70
C ILE A 82 4.09 -7.84 11.14
N MET A 83 3.32 -7.46 10.10
CA MET A 83 2.30 -8.33 9.52
C MET A 83 2.89 -9.62 8.93
N SER A 84 4.15 -9.58 8.48
CA SER A 84 4.89 -10.76 8.02
C SER A 84 5.06 -11.83 9.11
N SER A 85 5.11 -11.41 10.37
CA SER A 85 5.22 -12.32 11.53
C SER A 85 3.86 -12.60 12.16
N MET A 86 2.95 -11.63 12.18
CA MET A 86 1.66 -11.75 12.86
C MET A 86 0.58 -12.46 12.03
N TRP A 87 0.68 -12.45 10.70
CA TRP A 87 -0.33 -13.02 9.82
C TRP A 87 0.26 -13.96 8.77
N ARG A 88 0.97 -13.41 7.77
CA ARG A 88 1.66 -14.19 6.73
C ARG A 88 2.68 -13.30 6.01
N GLN A 89 3.65 -13.95 5.36
CA GLN A 89 4.59 -13.26 4.47
C GLN A 89 3.84 -12.55 3.33
N PRO A 90 4.34 -11.38 2.87
CA PRO A 90 3.82 -10.72 1.68
C PRO A 90 4.04 -11.60 0.45
N ASP A 91 3.17 -11.48 -0.54
CA ASP A 91 3.29 -12.22 -1.79
C ASP A 91 4.50 -11.74 -2.61
N GLN A 92 4.89 -10.49 -2.44
CA GLN A 92 6.08 -9.90 -3.04
C GLN A 92 6.58 -8.67 -2.29
N VAL A 93 7.87 -8.36 -2.47
CA VAL A 93 8.47 -7.08 -2.10
C VAL A 93 9.03 -6.43 -3.36
N ILE A 94 8.65 -5.18 -3.59
CA ILE A 94 9.07 -4.39 -4.75
C ILE A 94 9.92 -3.19 -4.34
N GLN A 95 10.57 -2.59 -5.32
CA GLN A 95 11.45 -1.43 -5.18
C GLN A 95 11.16 -0.39 -6.26
N PRO A 96 11.32 0.92 -5.98
CA PRO A 96 11.10 1.96 -6.98
C PRO A 96 11.95 1.80 -8.26
N TRP A 97 13.19 1.33 -8.12
CA TRP A 97 14.11 1.14 -9.25
C TRP A 97 13.67 0.07 -10.24
N GLN A 98 12.73 -0.80 -9.87
CA GLN A 98 12.10 -1.76 -10.77
C GLN A 98 11.06 -1.09 -11.71
N PHE A 99 10.69 0.16 -11.43
CA PHE A 99 9.62 0.90 -12.09
C PHE A 99 10.04 2.33 -12.48
N GLY A 100 11.32 2.55 -12.77
CA GLY A 100 11.83 3.81 -13.33
C GLY A 100 12.28 4.87 -12.33
N HIS A 101 12.41 4.53 -11.04
CA HIS A 101 12.78 5.47 -9.97
C HIS A 101 14.05 4.98 -9.24
N GLY A 102 15.20 5.63 -9.43
CA GLY A 102 16.52 5.14 -8.94
C GLY A 102 16.72 5.05 -7.41
N GLU A 103 15.66 5.27 -6.63
CA GLU A 103 15.69 5.13 -5.17
C GLU A 103 15.43 3.69 -4.70
N THR A 104 15.84 3.41 -3.46
CA THR A 104 15.45 2.21 -2.73
C THR A 104 14.41 2.53 -1.66
N LYS A 105 13.32 1.77 -1.67
CA LYS A 105 12.25 1.82 -0.68
C LYS A 105 11.46 0.50 -0.75
N ALA A 106 11.90 -0.47 0.05
CA ALA A 106 11.26 -1.78 0.08
C ALA A 106 9.77 -1.64 0.43
N THR A 107 8.94 -2.13 -0.48
CA THR A 107 7.48 -2.03 -0.41
C THR A 107 6.90 -3.43 -0.53
N ALA A 108 6.27 -3.91 0.53
CA ALA A 108 5.66 -5.23 0.60
C ALA A 108 4.21 -5.17 0.11
N LEU A 109 3.82 -6.16 -0.71
CA LEU A 109 2.45 -6.32 -1.19
C LEU A 109 1.85 -7.64 -0.69
N TRP A 110 0.68 -7.55 -0.06
CA TRP A 110 -0.19 -8.68 0.24
C TRP A 110 -1.34 -8.70 -0.76
N LEU A 111 -1.43 -9.77 -1.53
CA LEU A 111 -2.33 -9.91 -2.67
C LEU A 111 -3.44 -10.94 -2.36
N LYS A 112 -4.65 -10.66 -2.83
CA LYS A 112 -5.79 -11.58 -2.92
C LYS A 112 -6.30 -11.52 -4.35
N GLY A 113 -6.39 -12.65 -5.04
CA GLY A 113 -6.96 -12.71 -6.39
C GLY A 113 -6.20 -11.93 -7.47
N LEU A 114 -4.97 -11.47 -7.19
CA LEU A 114 -4.12 -10.70 -8.10
C LEU A 114 -2.81 -11.45 -8.39
N PRO A 115 -2.29 -11.36 -9.63
CA PRO A 115 -0.94 -11.81 -9.93
C PRO A 115 0.09 -10.84 -9.35
N ARG A 116 1.32 -11.35 -9.22
CA ARG A 116 2.49 -10.56 -8.85
C ARG A 116 2.71 -9.40 -9.84
N LEU A 117 3.06 -8.24 -9.32
CA LEU A 117 3.40 -7.07 -10.12
C LEU A 117 4.77 -7.28 -10.77
N THR A 118 4.83 -7.15 -12.09
CA THR A 118 6.04 -7.34 -12.88
C THR A 118 6.77 -6.00 -13.04
N PRO A 119 8.10 -5.92 -12.84
CA PRO A 119 8.90 -4.72 -13.15
C PRO A 119 8.65 -4.22 -14.57
N THR A 120 8.49 -2.90 -14.74
CA THR A 120 8.20 -2.28 -16.04
C THR A 120 9.36 -1.47 -16.60
N ASN A 121 10.25 -0.98 -15.74
CA ASN A 121 11.41 -0.18 -16.15
C ASN A 121 12.51 -0.29 -15.09
N ILE A 122 13.48 -1.15 -15.33
CA ILE A 122 14.59 -1.35 -14.40
C ILE A 122 15.65 -0.28 -14.68
N VAL A 123 15.88 0.60 -13.70
CA VAL A 123 16.88 1.67 -13.80
C VAL A 123 18.06 1.44 -12.86
N GLU A 124 19.19 2.02 -13.23
CA GLU A 124 20.35 2.16 -12.36
C GLU A 124 20.09 3.14 -11.21
N GLY A 125 20.98 3.15 -10.21
CA GLY A 125 20.83 3.94 -8.99
C GLY A 125 20.14 3.16 -7.87
N ARG A 126 20.63 3.32 -6.64
CA ARG A 126 20.10 2.67 -5.44
C ARG A 126 20.13 3.65 -4.27
N GLU A 127 19.64 4.86 -4.52
CA GLU A 127 19.73 5.94 -3.54
C GLU A 127 18.79 5.70 -2.36
N ASP A 128 19.33 5.77 -1.14
CA ASP A 128 18.54 5.69 0.08
C ASP A 128 17.95 7.06 0.48
N ARG A 129 17.37 7.76 -0.50
CA ARG A 129 16.84 9.13 -0.35
C ARG A 129 15.78 9.22 0.74
N ILE A 130 14.90 8.23 0.81
CA ILE A 130 13.75 8.20 1.73
C ILE A 130 14.21 8.08 3.19
N HIS A 131 15.25 7.29 3.46
CA HIS A 131 15.83 7.21 4.80
C HIS A 131 16.60 8.48 5.16
N ARG A 132 17.35 9.05 4.21
CA ARG A 132 18.18 10.26 4.39
C ARG A 132 17.40 11.58 4.39
N MET A 133 16.10 11.54 4.08
CA MET A 133 15.23 12.72 4.09
C MET A 133 15.19 13.38 5.46
N ALA A 134 15.52 14.68 5.50
CA ALA A 134 15.56 15.50 6.71
C ALA A 134 14.22 15.50 7.46
N PRO A 135 14.22 15.66 8.80
CA PRO A 135 12.99 15.87 9.55
C PRO A 135 12.27 17.14 9.08
N GLY A 136 10.94 17.08 8.96
CA GLY A 136 10.11 18.18 8.53
C GLY A 136 8.62 17.85 8.67
N PRO A 137 7.73 18.87 8.70
CA PRO A 137 6.30 18.68 8.91
C PRO A 137 5.65 17.82 7.81
N ASP A 138 6.12 17.94 6.57
CA ASP A 138 5.56 17.21 5.42
C ASP A 138 6.28 15.89 5.10
N ARG A 139 7.36 15.58 5.84
CA ARG A 139 8.18 14.40 5.60
C ARG A 139 7.35 13.11 5.60
N TRP A 140 6.35 13.02 6.48
CA TRP A 140 5.49 11.83 6.54
C TRP A 140 4.61 11.70 5.28
N LYS A 141 4.13 12.83 4.71
CA LYS A 141 3.33 12.87 3.48
C LYS A 141 4.21 12.51 2.28
N GLU A 142 5.39 13.13 2.17
CA GLU A 142 6.35 12.87 1.11
C GLU A 142 6.81 11.40 1.08
N ARG A 143 7.12 10.84 2.25
CA ARG A 143 7.55 9.44 2.36
C ARG A 143 6.44 8.45 2.06
N SER A 144 5.18 8.85 2.18
CA SER A 144 4.02 7.99 1.91
C SER A 144 3.53 8.08 0.46
N LYS A 145 4.08 9.00 -0.35
CA LYS A 145 3.68 9.16 -1.74
C LYS A 145 4.06 7.91 -2.55
N THR A 146 3.08 7.35 -3.27
CA THR A 146 3.29 6.26 -4.22
C THR A 146 4.09 6.75 -5.41
N TYR A 147 5.07 5.97 -5.84
CA TYR A 147 5.87 6.29 -7.03
C TYR A 147 5.02 6.17 -8.30
N PRO A 148 5.04 7.16 -9.21
CA PRO A 148 4.23 7.13 -10.43
C PRO A 148 4.42 5.88 -11.28
N GLY A 149 5.65 5.34 -11.32
CA GLY A 149 5.95 4.12 -12.09
C GLY A 149 5.31 2.87 -11.48
N ILE A 150 5.26 2.78 -10.15
CA ILE A 150 4.55 1.69 -9.45
C ILE A 150 3.04 1.83 -9.67
N ALA A 151 2.50 3.05 -9.52
CA ALA A 151 1.08 3.31 -9.74
C ALA A 151 0.65 2.97 -11.18
N ALA A 152 1.45 3.35 -12.18
CA ALA A 152 1.21 3.02 -13.58
C ALA A 152 1.24 1.51 -13.82
N ALA A 153 2.23 0.80 -13.24
CA ALA A 153 2.30 -0.66 -13.36
C ALA A 153 1.09 -1.36 -12.73
N MET A 154 0.64 -0.93 -11.54
CA MET A 154 -0.56 -1.47 -10.89
C MET A 154 -1.81 -1.24 -11.76
N ALA A 155 -1.97 -0.03 -12.29
CA ALA A 155 -3.11 0.32 -13.14
C ALA A 155 -3.14 -0.51 -14.43
N ASP A 156 -2.00 -0.66 -15.11
CA ASP A 156 -1.91 -1.40 -16.37
C ASP A 156 -2.10 -2.92 -16.17
N GLN A 157 -1.33 -3.51 -15.25
CA GLN A 157 -1.29 -4.97 -15.09
C GLN A 157 -2.51 -5.54 -14.37
N TRP A 158 -3.09 -4.82 -13.41
CA TRP A 158 -4.29 -5.28 -12.72
C TRP A 158 -5.57 -4.74 -13.34
N GLY A 159 -5.52 -3.57 -13.98
CA GLY A 159 -6.64 -3.01 -14.74
C GLY A 159 -6.99 -3.84 -15.98
N SER A 160 -6.00 -4.40 -16.67
CA SER A 160 -6.23 -5.32 -17.81
C SER A 160 -6.98 -6.59 -17.40
N ILE A 161 -6.74 -7.12 -16.20
CA ILE A 161 -7.45 -8.30 -15.66
C ILE A 161 -8.93 -8.00 -15.43
N LEU A 162 -9.24 -6.82 -14.91
CA LEU A 162 -10.62 -6.37 -14.71
C LEU A 162 -11.39 -6.34 -16.03
N HIS A 163 -10.76 -5.85 -17.10
CA HIS A 163 -11.37 -5.80 -18.42
C HIS A 163 -11.69 -7.20 -18.94
N LEU A 164 -10.74 -8.14 -18.85
CA LEU A 164 -10.94 -9.53 -19.29
C LEU A 164 -12.04 -10.25 -18.51
N ARG A 165 -12.12 -10.05 -17.19
CA ARG A 165 -13.16 -10.63 -16.35
C ARG A 165 -14.55 -10.13 -16.71
N ARG A 166 -14.70 -8.82 -16.97
CA ARG A 166 -15.98 -8.23 -17.37
C ARG A 166 -16.44 -8.66 -18.76
N MET A 167 -15.53 -9.03 -19.66
CA MET A 167 -15.87 -9.59 -20.97
C MET A 167 -16.28 -11.07 -20.91
N SER A 168 -15.92 -11.77 -19.83
CA SER A 168 -16.14 -13.22 -19.67
C SER A 168 -17.33 -13.56 -18.78
N ALA A 169 -18.01 -12.55 -18.23
CA ALA A 169 -19.19 -12.66 -17.36
C ALA A 169 -20.45 -12.19 -18.10
#